data_AF-A0A945CCT7-F1
#
_entry.id   AF-A0A945CCT7-F1
#
_cell.length_a   1.000
_cell.length_b   1.000
_cell.length_c   1.000
_cell.angle_alpha   90.00
_cell.angle_beta   90.00
_cell.angle_gamma   90.00
#
_symmetry.space_group_name_H-M   'P 1'
#
loop_
_entity.id
_entity.type
_entity.pdbx_description
1 polymer ?
#
loop_
_entity_poly.entity_id
_entity_poly.type
_entity_poly.pdbx_seq_one_letter_code
_entity_poly.pdbx_strand_id
1 'polypeptide(L)'
;MLNFKFKKKLLTTQELLTEINLSLGWLDLHKTKWRKAGNDSWDMGLRKIGTKAFWDPIIFTEWLFTNGITNKPTNKMERAENAALITFVRSNAEYDNR
;
A
#
# COMPACT_ATOMS: atom_id res chain seq x y z
N MET A 1 -12.71 -12.27 -5.19
CA MET A 1 -12.28 -10.92 -5.65
C MET A 1 -12.20 -9.99 -4.43
N LEU A 2 -11.31 -8.99 -4.36
CA LEU A 2 -11.29 -8.08 -3.20
C LEU A 2 -12.34 -6.97 -3.38
N ASN A 3 -13.24 -6.79 -2.42
CA ASN A 3 -14.23 -5.70 -2.39
C ASN A 3 -13.71 -4.55 -1.51
N PHE A 4 -13.42 -3.41 -2.13
CA PHE A 4 -12.77 -2.29 -1.45
C PHE A 4 -13.76 -1.26 -0.90
N LYS A 5 -13.52 -0.79 0.33
CA LYS A 5 -14.41 0.16 1.05
C LYS A 5 -13.95 1.62 1.00
N PHE A 6 -13.16 2.00 0.00
CA PHE A 6 -12.62 3.36 -0.10
C PHE A 6 -13.68 4.37 -0.54
N LYS A 7 -13.84 5.45 0.25
CA LYS A 7 -14.76 6.56 -0.07
C LYS A 7 -14.19 7.54 -1.09
N LYS A 8 -12.86 7.67 -1.15
CA LYS A 8 -12.14 8.55 -2.09
C LYS A 8 -11.51 7.72 -3.19
N LYS A 9 -11.58 8.23 -4.42
CA LYS A 9 -10.92 7.61 -5.58
C LYS A 9 -9.41 7.76 -5.57
N LEU A 10 -8.90 8.84 -4.97
CA LEU A 10 -7.49 9.13 -4.85
C LEU A 10 -7.19 9.70 -3.47
N LEU A 11 -6.11 9.21 -2.87
CA LEU A 11 -5.58 9.70 -1.59
C LEU A 11 -4.30 10.49 -1.85
N THR A 12 -4.08 11.54 -1.07
CA THR A 12 -2.74 12.14 -0.96
C THR A 12 -1.80 11.20 -0.22
N THR A 13 -0.49 11.38 -0.39
CA THR A 13 0.51 10.60 0.38
C THR A 13 0.26 10.70 1.89
N GLN A 14 -0.11 11.87 2.41
CA GLN A 14 -0.38 12.07 3.83
C GLN A 14 -1.58 11.25 4.32
N GLU A 15 -2.68 11.28 3.58
CA GLU A 15 -3.89 10.51 3.90
C GLU A 15 -3.61 9.01 3.88
N LEU A 16 -2.94 8.53 2.82
CA LEU A 16 -2.56 7.12 2.70
C LEU A 16 -1.73 6.65 3.90
N LEU A 17 -0.69 7.41 4.27
CA LEU A 17 0.19 7.07 5.39
C LEU A 17 -0.54 7.06 6.74
N THR A 18 -1.54 7.94 6.89
CA THR A 18 -2.38 8.02 8.08
C THR A 18 -3.30 6.79 8.18
N GLU A 19 -3.88 6.34 7.05
CA GLU A 19 -4.74 5.16 7.02
C GLU A 19 -3.98 3.85 7.27
N ILE A 20 -2.76 3.71 6.73
CA ILE A 20 -1.94 2.50 6.92
C ILE A 20 -1.14 2.50 8.23
N ASN A 21 -1.06 3.65 8.90
CA ASN A 21 -0.23 3.88 10.09
C ASN A 21 1.26 3.51 9.89
N LEU A 22 1.83 3.92 8.76
CA LEU A 22 3.25 3.74 8.43
C LEU A 22 3.91 5.06 8.08
N SER A 23 5.23 5.09 8.12
CA SER A 23 6.01 6.31 7.89
C SER A 23 6.21 6.59 6.39
N LEU A 24 6.50 7.86 6.06
CA LEU A 24 6.91 8.25 4.72
C LEU A 24 8.19 7.50 4.27
N GLY A 25 9.13 7.31 5.21
CA GLY A 25 10.37 6.55 4.94
C GLY A 25 10.11 5.11 4.53
N TRP A 26 9.08 4.46 5.11
CA TRP A 26 8.65 3.13 4.69
C TRP A 26 8.19 3.14 3.22
N LEU A 27 7.34 4.10 2.84
CA LEU A 27 6.81 4.21 1.49
C LEU A 27 7.92 4.49 0.46
N ASP A 28 8.85 5.40 0.78
CA ASP A 28 9.96 5.71 -0.13
C ASP A 28 10.97 4.57 -0.25
N LEU A 29 11.20 3.81 0.82
CA LEU A 29 12.00 2.58 0.76
C LEU A 29 11.36 1.57 -0.20
N HIS A 30 10.06 1.31 -0.06
CA HIS A 30 9.34 0.34 -0.89
C HIS A 30 9.28 0.78 -2.35
N LYS A 31 8.98 2.05 -2.62
CA LYS A 31 9.05 2.60 -3.98
C LYS A 31 10.44 2.49 -4.60
N THR A 32 11.49 2.68 -3.80
CA THR A 32 12.87 2.57 -4.27
C THR A 32 13.23 1.13 -4.59
N LYS A 33 12.87 0.18 -3.71
CA LYS A 33 13.04 -1.25 -3.97
C LYS A 33 12.30 -1.69 -5.23
N TRP A 34 11.05 -1.24 -5.38
CA TRP A 34 10.21 -1.56 -6.54
C TRP A 34 10.80 -1.06 -7.85
N ARG A 35 11.24 0.20 -7.89
CA ARG A 35 11.91 0.77 -9.08
C ARG A 35 13.25 0.11 -9.38
N LYS A 36 14.02 -0.29 -8.35
CA LYS A 36 15.27 -1.04 -8.53
C LYS A 36 15.06 -2.43 -9.12
N ALA A 37 13.88 -3.02 -8.91
CA ALA A 37 13.50 -4.28 -9.55
C ALA A 37 13.06 -4.13 -11.02
N GLY A 38 13.04 -2.90 -11.55
CA GLY A 38 12.64 -2.61 -12.94
C GLY A 38 11.16 -2.28 -13.13
N ASN A 39 10.39 -2.15 -12.04
CA ASN A 39 8.94 -1.90 -12.09
C ASN A 39 8.60 -0.40 -11.97
N ASP A 40 7.39 0.00 -12.38
CA ASP A 40 6.95 1.38 -12.27
C ASP A 40 6.21 1.62 -10.93
N SER A 41 6.36 2.81 -10.35
CA SER A 41 5.57 3.17 -9.16
C SER A 41 4.08 3.31 -9.45
N TRP A 42 3.69 3.41 -10.72
CA TRP A 42 2.32 3.34 -11.20
C TRP A 42 1.65 2.02 -10.82
N ASP A 43 2.40 0.91 -10.82
CA ASP A 43 1.96 -0.43 -10.40
C ASP A 43 1.61 -0.49 -8.92
N MET A 44 2.23 0.39 -8.12
CA MET A 44 1.92 0.57 -6.71
C MET A 44 0.71 1.48 -6.49
N GLY A 45 0.07 2.00 -7.55
CA GLY A 45 -1.06 2.92 -7.45
C GLY A 45 -0.67 4.40 -7.46
N LEU A 46 0.61 4.77 -7.66
CA LEU A 46 1.01 6.18 -7.74
C LEU A 46 0.37 6.86 -8.96
N ARG A 47 -0.21 8.05 -8.75
CA ARG A 47 -0.78 8.93 -9.77
C ARG A 47 -0.20 10.32 -9.61
N LYS A 48 0.59 10.76 -10.59
CA LYS A 48 1.08 12.15 -10.63
C LYS A 48 0.02 13.01 -11.33
N ILE A 49 -0.49 14.02 -10.65
CA ILE A 49 -1.44 15.00 -11.21
C ILE A 49 -0.84 16.38 -11.00
N GLY A 50 -0.37 16.98 -12.09
CA GLY A 50 0.46 18.18 -12.04
C GLY A 50 1.73 17.91 -11.23
N THR A 51 2.00 18.75 -10.23
CA THR A 51 3.15 18.63 -9.33
C THR A 51 2.89 17.77 -8.09
N LYS A 52 1.66 17.23 -7.93
CA LYS A 52 1.25 16.50 -6.73
C LYS A 52 1.24 14.99 -6.96
N ALA A 53 1.58 14.25 -5.91
CA ALA A 53 1.50 12.79 -5.86
C ALA A 53 0.21 12.35 -5.15
N PHE A 54 -0.56 11.55 -5.86
CA PHE A 54 -1.76 10.89 -5.37
C PHE A 54 -1.59 9.37 -5.47
N TRP A 55 -2.46 8.64 -4.77
CA TRP A 55 -2.46 7.19 -4.72
C TRP A 55 -3.85 6.68 -4.98
N ASP A 56 -3.97 5.75 -5.90
CA ASP A 56 -5.16 4.92 -6.05
C ASP A 56 -5.15 3.90 -4.90
N PRO A 57 -6.08 4.00 -3.94
CA PRO A 57 -6.07 3.15 -2.76
C PRO A 57 -6.39 1.69 -3.09
N ILE A 58 -7.14 1.42 -4.17
CA ILE A 58 -7.45 0.05 -4.60
C ILE A 58 -6.17 -0.61 -5.09
N ILE A 59 -5.51 0.01 -6.06
CA ILE A 59 -4.29 -0.55 -6.67
C ILE A 59 -3.17 -0.65 -5.63
N PHE A 60 -3.04 0.34 -4.75
CA PHE A 60 -2.06 0.28 -3.66
C PHE A 60 -2.35 -0.89 -2.71
N THR A 61 -3.61 -1.16 -2.38
CA THR A 61 -4.00 -2.27 -1.50
C THR A 61 -3.76 -3.63 -2.17
N GLU A 62 -4.07 -3.77 -3.46
CA GLU A 62 -3.77 -4.98 -4.24
C GLU A 62 -2.26 -5.23 -4.32
N TRP A 63 -1.48 -4.17 -4.58
CA TRP A 63 -0.02 -4.23 -4.60
C TRP A 63 0.53 -4.66 -3.24
N LEU A 64 0.01 -4.10 -2.14
CA LEU A 64 0.40 -4.49 -0.78
C LEU A 64 0.11 -5.96 -0.49
N PHE A 65 -1.09 -6.43 -0.83
CA PHE A 65 -1.48 -7.82 -0.62
C PHE A 65 -0.56 -8.79 -1.37
N THR A 66 -0.16 -8.42 -2.58
CA THR A 66 0.63 -9.29 -3.46
C THR A 66 2.13 -9.22 -3.19
N ASN A 67 2.65 -8.03 -2.85
CA ASN A 67 4.10 -7.74 -2.83
C ASN A 67 4.60 -7.16 -1.51
N GLY A 68 3.74 -6.49 -0.74
CA GLY A 68 4.12 -5.78 0.48
C GLY A 68 4.10 -6.66 1.74
N ILE A 69 3.16 -7.61 1.82
CA ILE A 69 3.03 -8.52 2.97
C ILE A 69 4.02 -9.68 2.83
N THR A 70 4.89 -9.85 3.82
CA THR A 70 5.90 -10.92 3.81
C THR A 70 5.43 -12.12 4.63
N ASN A 71 5.52 -13.34 4.09
CA ASN A 71 5.07 -14.57 4.78
C ASN A 71 5.86 -14.90 6.06
N LYS A 72 7.13 -14.44 6.16
CA LYS A 72 8.01 -14.67 7.32
C LYS A 72 8.84 -13.42 7.64
N PRO A 73 8.30 -12.46 8.42
CA PRO A 73 9.08 -11.30 8.88
C PRO A 73 10.24 -11.76 9.78
N THR A 74 11.43 -11.22 9.54
CA THR A 74 12.70 -11.69 10.13
C THR A 74 13.08 -10.93 11.41
N ASN A 75 12.61 -9.69 11.56
CA ASN A 75 12.92 -8.84 12.72
C ASN A 75 11.65 -8.25 13.36
N LYS A 76 11.81 -7.55 14.51
CA LYS A 76 10.68 -6.98 15.26
C LYS A 76 9.98 -5.84 14.49
N MET A 77 10.73 -5.05 13.74
CA MET A 77 10.20 -3.92 12.96
C MET A 77 9.35 -4.44 11.79
N GLU A 78 9.88 -5.39 11.02
CA GLU A 78 9.13 -6.07 9.96
C GLU A 78 7.85 -6.71 10.48
N ARG A 79 7.86 -7.30 11.68
CA ARG A 79 6.65 -7.85 12.29
C ARG A 79 5.58 -6.79 12.54
N ALA A 80 5.97 -5.62 13.07
CA ALA A 80 5.05 -4.53 13.33
C ALA A 80 4.49 -3.94 12.03
N GLU A 81 5.36 -3.73 11.03
CA GLU A 81 4.95 -3.24 9.70
C GLU A 81 3.98 -4.21 9.04
N ASN A 82 4.30 -5.51 9.03
CA ASN A 82 3.46 -6.53 8.41
C ASN A 82 2.09 -6.65 9.11
N ALA A 83 2.04 -6.49 10.43
CA ALA A 83 0.78 -6.45 11.18
C ALA A 83 -0.07 -5.23 10.81
N ALA A 84 0.53 -4.05 10.64
CA ALA A 84 -0.15 -2.84 10.19
C ALA A 84 -0.73 -3.03 8.77
N LEU A 85 0.06 -3.59 7.85
CA LEU A 85 -0.38 -3.89 6.48
C LEU A 85 -1.55 -4.87 6.45
N ILE A 86 -1.47 -5.98 7.20
CA ILE A 86 -2.57 -6.96 7.29
C ILE A 86 -3.84 -6.29 7.83
N THR A 87 -3.71 -5.45 8.87
CA THR A 87 -4.84 -4.73 9.47
C THR A 87 -5.48 -3.78 8.47
N PHE A 88 -4.67 -3.02 7.73
CA PHE A 88 -5.14 -2.12 6.69
C PHE A 88 -5.88 -2.87 5.57
N VAL A 89 -5.30 -3.94 5.04
CA VAL A 89 -5.95 -4.76 4.00
C VAL A 89 -7.27 -5.32 4.50
N ARG A 90 -7.32 -5.91 5.70
CA ARG A 90 -8.57 -6.47 6.27
C ARG A 90 -9.65 -5.42 6.51
N SER A 91 -9.26 -4.20 6.88
CA SER A 91 -10.20 -3.12 7.16
C SER A 91 -10.79 -2.52 5.89
N ASN A 92 -10.03 -2.57 4.79
CA ASN A 92 -10.38 -1.90 3.55
C ASN A 92 -10.74 -2.83 2.39
N ALA A 93 -10.51 -4.14 2.54
CA ALA A 93 -10.80 -5.14 1.52
C ALA A 93 -11.50 -6.36 2.15
N GLU A 94 -12.71 -6.66 1.69
CA GLU A 94 -13.41 -7.91 2.01
C GLU A 94 -13.16 -8.94 0.92
N TYR A 95 -12.99 -10.20 1.32
CA TYR A 95 -12.86 -11.30 0.38
C TYR A 95 -14.25 -11.65 -0.15
N ASP A 96 -14.52 -11.34 -1.42
CA ASP A 96 -15.74 -11.77 -2.11
C ASP A 96 -15.58 -13.24 -2.54
N ASN A 97 -16.36 -14.11 -1.90
CA ASN A 97 -16.43 -15.56 -2.08
C ASN A 97 -17.47 -15.99 -3.14
N ARG A 98 -17.98 -15.05 -3.95
CA ARG A 98 -18.91 -15.35 -5.05
C ARG A 98 -18.21 -15.93 -6.28
#